data_AF-A0A0T6AU55-F1
#
_entry.id   AF-A0A0T6AU55-F1
#
_cell.length_a   1.000
_cell.length_b   1.000
_cell.length_c   1.000
_cell.angle_alpha   90.00
_cell.angle_beta   90.00
_cell.angle_gamma   90.00
#
_symmetry.space_group_name_H-M   'P 1'
#
loop_
_entity.id
_entity.type
_entity.pdbx_description
1 polymer ?
#
loop_
_entity_poly.entity_id
_entity_poly.type
_entity_poly.pdbx_seq_one_letter_code
_entity_poly.pdbx_strand_id
1 'polypeptide(L)'
;MILINTTKLQYQLLHVGVFLNLEVLMISPQNLGSDAIELIGYTKLKHLHIVQNKYSPDDIMVKPIADKVWKTCRKNNPDLKVHLRIESTKRKALVWQPGAPVKSIIFDSPEIGVENDSAMTIVEIYKNDIAVFGHFNLPKVDKSKSFHERADSTLLLLCRLCPKLTTLIITEWISTTTLL
;
A
#
# COMPACT_ATOMS: atom_id res chain seq x y z
N MET A 1 -6.10 16.44 -3.62
CA MET A 1 -7.42 16.42 -2.94
C MET A 1 -7.45 15.25 -1.97
N ILE A 2 -8.05 15.43 -0.79
CA ILE A 2 -8.18 14.37 0.22
C ILE A 2 -9.66 14.08 0.41
N LEU A 3 -10.07 12.84 0.18
CA LEU A 3 -11.43 12.36 0.40
C LEU A 3 -11.41 11.34 1.53
N ILE A 4 -11.91 11.75 2.69
CA ILE A 4 -12.04 10.89 3.87
C ILE A 4 -13.49 10.45 3.95
N ASN A 5 -13.77 9.16 3.74
CA ASN A 5 -15.09 8.62 4.03
C ASN A 5 -15.11 7.94 5.40
N THR A 6 -16.08 8.35 6.22
CA THR A 6 -16.34 7.82 7.57
C THR A 6 -17.43 6.75 7.60
N THR A 7 -17.92 6.27 6.45
CA THR A 7 -18.88 5.17 6.36
C THR A 7 -18.24 3.84 6.69
N LYS A 8 -18.99 2.98 7.38
CA LYS A 8 -18.56 1.63 7.78
C LYS A 8 -18.64 0.60 6.64
N LEU A 9 -19.33 0.92 5.55
CA LEU A 9 -19.54 0.05 4.39
C LEU A 9 -18.82 0.59 3.15
N GLN A 10 -18.57 -0.28 2.17
CA GLN A 10 -17.99 0.07 0.89
C GLN A 10 -19.00 0.84 0.03
N TYR A 11 -18.68 2.10 -0.25
CA TYR A 11 -19.44 2.98 -1.12
C TYR A 11 -18.49 3.69 -2.06
N GLN A 12 -18.54 3.29 -3.33
CA GLN A 12 -17.70 3.85 -4.38
C GLN A 12 -18.06 5.31 -4.67
N LEU A 13 -17.05 6.16 -4.84
CA LEU A 13 -17.22 7.50 -5.36
C LEU A 13 -17.28 7.46 -6.88
N LEU A 14 -18.47 7.62 -7.45
CA LEU A 14 -18.73 7.51 -8.90
C LEU A 14 -18.16 8.67 -9.74
N HIS A 15 -17.88 9.83 -9.12
CA HIS A 15 -17.55 11.06 -9.86
C HIS A 15 -16.06 11.47 -9.82
N VAL A 16 -15.14 10.57 -9.49
CA VAL A 16 -13.70 10.91 -9.42
C VAL A 16 -13.16 11.42 -10.77
N GLY A 17 -13.74 10.98 -11.90
CA GLY A 17 -13.37 11.42 -13.25
C GLY A 17 -13.71 12.90 -13.57
N VAL A 18 -14.51 13.58 -12.75
CA VAL A 18 -14.87 15.00 -12.97
C VAL A 18 -13.70 15.93 -12.63
N PHE A 19 -12.73 15.46 -11.84
CA PHE A 19 -11.57 16.27 -11.45
C PHE A 19 -10.46 16.20 -12.52
N LEU A 20 -10.72 16.80 -13.69
CA LEU A 20 -9.90 16.70 -14.91
C LEU A 20 -8.41 17.08 -14.75
N ASN A 21 -8.10 17.96 -13.81
CA ASN A 21 -6.75 18.45 -13.53
C ASN A 21 -6.18 17.94 -12.19
N LEU A 22 -6.82 16.94 -11.58
CA LEU A 22 -6.33 16.38 -10.32
C LEU A 22 -5.10 15.51 -10.59
N GLU A 23 -3.97 15.89 -10.01
CA GLU A 23 -2.74 15.10 -10.12
C GLU A 23 -2.56 14.12 -8.94
N VAL A 24 -3.09 14.47 -7.76
CA VAL A 24 -2.94 13.69 -6.52
C VAL A 24 -4.30 13.50 -5.85
N LEU A 25 -4.69 12.24 -5.66
CA LEU A 25 -5.90 11.83 -4.98
C LEU A 25 -5.53 10.96 -3.77
N MET A 26 -6.02 11.33 -2.59
CA MET A 26 -5.99 10.48 -1.41
C MET A 26 -7.40 10.02 -1.09
N ILE A 27 -7.60 8.71 -0.98
CA ILE A 27 -8.92 8.08 -0.84
C ILE A 27 -8.81 6.83 0.05
N SER A 28 -9.86 6.51 0.80
CA SER A 28 -9.92 5.26 1.57
C SER A 28 -10.37 4.09 0.68
N PRO A 29 -9.91 2.84 0.94
CA PRO A 29 -10.17 1.73 0.03
C PRO A 29 -11.66 1.39 -0.11
N GLN A 30 -12.47 1.64 0.93
CA GLN A 30 -13.92 1.46 0.88
C GLN A 30 -14.64 2.43 -0.06
N ASN A 31 -13.93 3.40 -0.65
CA ASN A 31 -14.48 4.30 -1.68
C ASN A 31 -14.01 4.01 -3.08
N LEU A 32 -13.16 3.01 -3.20
CA LEU A 32 -12.65 2.53 -4.46
C LEU A 32 -13.52 1.35 -4.89
N GLY A 33 -13.87 1.36 -6.16
CA GLY A 33 -14.53 0.25 -6.84
C GLY A 33 -14.09 0.23 -8.29
N SER A 34 -14.52 -0.79 -9.03
CA SER A 34 -14.01 -1.06 -10.37
C SER A 34 -14.20 0.13 -11.30
N ASP A 35 -15.41 0.71 -11.36
CA ASP A 35 -15.68 1.80 -12.32
C ASP A 35 -14.87 3.07 -11.97
N ALA A 36 -14.60 3.33 -10.69
CA ALA A 36 -13.76 4.46 -10.28
C ALA A 36 -12.32 4.29 -10.81
N ILE A 37 -11.78 3.07 -10.79
CA ILE A 37 -10.46 2.79 -11.35
C ILE A 37 -10.46 2.84 -12.87
N GLU A 38 -11.50 2.33 -13.53
CA GLU A 38 -11.64 2.47 -14.98
C GLU A 38 -11.67 3.94 -15.39
N LEU A 39 -12.44 4.77 -14.69
CA LEU A 39 -12.49 6.21 -14.91
C LEU A 39 -11.13 6.88 -14.68
N ILE A 40 -10.43 6.56 -13.59
CA ILE A 40 -9.09 7.09 -13.30
C ILE A 40 -8.11 6.80 -14.44
N GLY A 41 -8.26 5.63 -15.09
CA GLY A 41 -7.49 5.26 -16.28
C GLY A 41 -7.59 6.26 -17.45
N TYR A 42 -8.64 7.09 -17.50
CA TYR A 42 -8.83 8.12 -18.52
C TYR A 42 -8.58 9.56 -18.02
N THR A 43 -8.02 9.71 -16.82
CA THR A 43 -7.69 11.02 -16.23
C THR A 43 -6.19 11.34 -16.31
N LYS A 44 -5.81 12.56 -15.92
CA LYS A 44 -4.41 12.99 -15.75
C LYS A 44 -3.84 12.71 -14.34
N LEU A 45 -4.52 11.86 -13.55
CA LEU A 45 -4.08 11.54 -12.20
C LEU A 45 -2.73 10.84 -12.23
N LYS A 46 -1.76 11.37 -11.48
CA LYS A 46 -0.39 10.82 -11.38
C LYS A 46 -0.20 10.00 -10.12
N HIS A 47 -0.84 10.41 -9.02
CA HIS A 47 -0.66 9.79 -7.71
C HIS A 47 -2.01 9.45 -7.08
N LEU A 48 -2.21 8.17 -6.79
CA LEU A 48 -3.36 7.66 -6.07
C LEU A 48 -2.89 7.07 -4.74
N HIS A 49 -3.24 7.71 -3.64
CA HIS A 49 -2.98 7.22 -2.30
C HIS A 49 -4.23 6.53 -1.76
N ILE A 50 -4.12 5.23 -1.51
CA ILE A 50 -5.15 4.43 -0.86
C ILE A 50 -4.78 4.34 0.62
N VAL A 51 -5.51 5.08 1.47
CA VAL A 51 -5.18 5.27 2.88
C VAL A 51 -6.21 4.57 3.77
N GLN A 52 -5.76 3.56 4.50
CA GLN A 52 -6.51 2.85 5.54
C GLN A 52 -6.25 3.50 6.89
N ASN A 53 -7.20 4.28 7.39
CA ASN A 53 -7.05 4.96 8.67
C ASN A 53 -7.86 4.28 9.79
N LYS A 54 -7.94 4.92 10.96
CA LYS A 54 -8.76 4.44 12.09
C LYS A 54 -10.26 4.28 11.77
N TYR A 55 -10.78 4.98 10.77
CA TYR A 55 -12.18 4.94 10.33
C TYR A 55 -12.43 3.93 9.22
N SER A 56 -11.39 3.48 8.50
CA SER A 56 -11.54 2.43 7.50
C SER A 56 -12.03 1.14 8.16
N PRO A 57 -13.04 0.46 7.61
CA PRO A 57 -13.46 -0.85 8.09
C PRO A 57 -12.34 -1.87 7.91
N ASP A 58 -12.45 -2.98 8.65
CA ASP A 58 -11.47 -4.07 8.54
C ASP A 58 -11.53 -4.71 7.15
N ASP A 59 -10.42 -5.32 6.75
CA ASP A 59 -10.18 -5.92 5.42
C ASP A 59 -11.27 -6.90 4.97
N ILE A 60 -11.88 -7.64 5.90
CA ILE A 60 -13.00 -8.57 5.64
C ILE A 60 -14.17 -7.87 4.92
N MET A 61 -14.37 -6.57 5.16
CA MET A 61 -15.48 -5.80 4.61
C MET A 61 -15.12 -5.04 3.32
N VAL A 62 -13.83 -4.95 2.97
CA VAL A 62 -13.37 -4.18 1.80
C VAL A 62 -12.65 -5.11 0.84
N LYS A 63 -13.32 -5.42 -0.27
CA LYS A 63 -12.75 -6.30 -1.27
C LYS A 63 -11.70 -5.57 -2.12
N PRO A 64 -10.58 -6.23 -2.45
CA PRO A 64 -9.62 -5.68 -3.39
C PRO A 64 -10.26 -5.54 -4.78
N ILE A 65 -9.76 -4.59 -5.56
CA ILE A 65 -10.23 -4.42 -6.93
C ILE A 65 -9.61 -5.50 -7.80
N ALA A 66 -10.40 -6.05 -8.72
CA ALA A 66 -9.96 -7.13 -9.58
C ALA A 66 -8.77 -6.72 -10.46
N ASP A 67 -7.77 -7.61 -10.57
CA ASP A 67 -6.54 -7.40 -11.32
C ASP A 67 -6.77 -6.93 -12.77
N LYS A 68 -7.80 -7.48 -13.45
CA LYS A 68 -8.18 -7.07 -14.82
C LYS A 68 -8.47 -5.57 -14.94
N VAL A 69 -9.09 -4.98 -13.92
CA VAL A 69 -9.49 -3.57 -13.91
C VAL A 69 -8.24 -2.69 -13.79
N TRP A 70 -7.33 -3.05 -12.89
CA TRP A 70 -6.05 -2.38 -12.73
C TRP A 70 -5.17 -2.47 -13.98
N LYS A 71 -5.15 -3.62 -14.66
CA LYS A 71 -4.43 -3.80 -15.92
C LYS A 71 -4.93 -2.85 -17.01
N THR A 72 -6.24 -2.72 -17.16
CA THR A 72 -6.85 -1.75 -18.09
C THR A 72 -6.52 -0.32 -17.71
N CYS A 73 -6.66 0.05 -16.42
CA CYS A 73 -6.32 1.39 -15.94
C CYS A 73 -4.85 1.73 -16.20
N ARG A 74 -3.92 0.81 -15.93
CA ARG A 74 -2.49 1.00 -16.18
C ARG A 74 -2.18 1.19 -17.67
N LYS A 75 -2.88 0.47 -18.55
CA LYS A 75 -2.72 0.64 -20.00
C LYS A 75 -3.13 2.04 -20.46
N ASN A 76 -4.20 2.58 -19.89
CA ASN A 76 -4.76 3.87 -20.29
C ASN A 76 -4.06 5.06 -19.60
N ASN A 77 -3.54 4.85 -18.38
CA ASN A 77 -2.79 5.83 -17.61
C ASN A 77 -1.47 5.20 -17.11
N PRO A 78 -0.43 5.14 -17.97
CA PRO A 78 0.84 4.48 -17.66
C PRO A 78 1.69 5.24 -16.63
N ASP A 79 1.42 6.53 -16.43
CA ASP A 79 2.15 7.39 -15.48
C ASP A 79 1.59 7.31 -14.05
N LEU A 80 0.44 6.63 -13.86
CA LEU A 80 -0.20 6.48 -12.57
C LEU A 80 0.67 5.70 -11.59
N LYS A 81 0.83 6.25 -10.39
CA LYS A 81 1.52 5.64 -9.26
C LYS A 81 0.54 5.44 -8.12
N VAL A 82 0.44 4.20 -7.65
CA VAL A 82 -0.42 3.85 -6.51
C VAL A 82 0.42 3.76 -5.24
N HIS A 83 -0.09 4.33 -4.16
CA HIS A 83 0.56 4.39 -2.86
C HIS A 83 -0.38 3.78 -1.83
N LEU A 84 -0.01 2.65 -1.23
CA LEU A 84 -0.79 2.01 -0.17
C LEU A 84 -0.28 2.48 1.18
N ARG A 85 -1.18 2.90 2.08
CA ARG A 85 -0.81 3.32 3.43
C ARG A 85 -1.80 2.86 4.49
N ILE A 86 -1.29 2.35 5.59
CA ILE A 86 -2.05 2.17 6.84
C ILE A 86 -1.67 3.30 7.80
N GLU A 87 -2.66 3.95 8.40
CA GLU A 87 -2.51 4.98 9.44
C GLU A 87 -3.44 4.63 10.61
N SER A 88 -2.99 3.76 11.51
CA SER A 88 -3.87 3.19 12.54
C SER A 88 -3.09 2.90 13.82
N THR A 89 -3.73 3.14 14.96
CA THR A 89 -3.23 2.70 16.27
C THR A 89 -3.68 1.27 16.62
N LYS A 90 -4.49 0.65 15.76
CA LYS A 90 -4.92 -0.75 15.86
C LYS A 90 -4.24 -1.58 14.79
N ARG A 91 -3.95 -2.84 15.08
CA ARG A 91 -3.51 -3.82 14.09
C ARG A 91 -4.59 -4.00 13.03
N LYS A 92 -4.23 -3.84 11.76
CA LYS A 92 -5.10 -3.98 10.59
C LYS A 92 -4.32 -4.61 9.46
N ALA A 93 -4.97 -5.46 8.67
CA ALA A 93 -4.39 -5.96 7.44
C ALA A 93 -4.49 -4.91 6.34
N LEU A 94 -3.49 -4.89 5.45
CA LEU A 94 -3.50 -4.06 4.26
C LEU A 94 -4.46 -4.65 3.23
N VAL A 95 -5.30 -3.80 2.63
CA VAL A 95 -6.12 -4.20 1.48
C VAL A 95 -5.23 -4.15 0.24
N TRP A 96 -4.65 -5.31 -0.11
CA TRP A 96 -3.83 -5.50 -1.30
C TRP A 96 -4.60 -5.17 -2.58
N GLN A 97 -3.93 -4.64 -3.60
CA GLN A 97 -4.51 -4.28 -4.89
C GLN A 97 -3.74 -4.96 -6.03
N PRO A 98 -3.97 -6.25 -6.30
CA PRO A 98 -3.26 -6.97 -7.34
C PRO A 98 -3.39 -6.28 -8.71
N GLY A 99 -2.29 -6.23 -9.47
CA GLY A 99 -2.25 -5.57 -10.80
C GLY A 99 -2.04 -4.05 -10.77
N ALA A 100 -2.31 -3.39 -9.65
CA ALA A 100 -2.12 -1.95 -9.52
C ALA A 100 -0.63 -1.55 -9.65
N PRO A 101 -0.30 -0.38 -10.23
CA PRO A 101 1.07 0.13 -10.30
C PRO A 101 1.55 0.69 -8.95
N VAL A 102 1.68 -0.19 -7.95
CA VAL A 102 2.05 0.20 -6.58
C VAL A 102 3.52 0.59 -6.51
N LYS A 103 3.77 1.86 -6.17
CA LYS A 103 5.11 2.44 -6.02
C LYS A 103 5.57 2.54 -4.57
N SER A 104 4.64 2.70 -3.63
CA SER A 104 4.99 2.70 -2.21
C SER A 104 3.99 1.95 -1.35
N ILE A 105 4.50 1.31 -0.30
CA ILE A 105 3.70 0.68 0.74
C ILE A 105 4.24 1.15 2.09
N ILE A 106 3.37 1.79 2.87
CA ILE A 106 3.75 2.42 4.13
C ILE A 106 2.84 1.93 5.26
N PHE A 107 3.45 1.42 6.32
CA PHE A 107 2.78 1.02 7.56
C PHE A 107 3.06 2.06 8.64
N ASP A 108 2.11 2.97 8.86
CA ASP A 108 2.17 3.96 9.93
C ASP A 108 1.32 3.49 11.11
N SER A 109 1.91 2.55 11.87
CA SER A 109 1.25 1.92 13.02
C SER A 109 2.28 1.37 14.00
N PRO A 110 2.13 1.63 15.32
CA PRO A 110 2.97 1.00 16.34
C PRO A 110 2.66 -0.49 16.53
N GLU A 111 1.54 -1.00 15.99
CA GLU A 111 1.08 -2.38 16.17
C GLU A 111 1.45 -3.29 14.98
N ILE A 112 2.13 -2.76 13.96
CA ILE A 112 2.48 -3.49 12.74
C ILE A 112 3.99 -3.37 12.48
N GLY A 113 4.72 -4.45 12.77
CA GLY A 113 6.13 -4.61 12.40
C GLY A 113 6.31 -5.18 10.99
N VAL A 114 7.55 -5.39 10.57
CA VAL A 114 7.84 -6.03 9.28
C VAL A 114 7.50 -7.52 9.38
N GLU A 115 6.50 -7.96 8.63
CA GLU A 115 6.02 -9.34 8.61
C GLU A 115 6.45 -10.07 7.32
N ASN A 116 6.84 -11.34 7.43
CA ASN A 116 7.26 -12.14 6.29
C ASN A 116 6.15 -12.31 5.25
N ASP A 117 4.92 -12.59 5.70
CA ASP A 117 3.75 -12.78 4.83
C ASP A 117 3.45 -11.53 3.98
N SER A 118 3.56 -10.35 4.59
CA SER A 118 3.42 -9.07 3.89
C SER A 118 4.52 -8.89 2.84
N ALA A 119 5.77 -9.23 3.15
CA ALA A 119 6.87 -9.15 2.19
C ALA A 119 6.73 -10.15 1.03
N MET A 120 6.33 -11.38 1.32
CA MET A 120 6.06 -12.40 0.30
C MET A 120 4.95 -11.94 -0.66
N THR A 121 3.88 -11.36 -0.11
CA THR A 121 2.80 -10.78 -0.92
C THR A 121 3.33 -9.68 -1.83
N ILE A 122 4.14 -8.75 -1.30
CA ILE A 122 4.75 -7.66 -2.08
C ILE A 122 5.60 -8.20 -3.23
N VAL A 123 6.44 -9.21 -2.97
CA VAL A 123 7.27 -9.84 -4.00
C VAL A 123 6.40 -10.49 -5.07
N GLU A 124 5.34 -11.18 -4.66
CA GLU A 124 4.45 -11.87 -5.57
C GLU A 124 3.75 -10.90 -6.54
N ILE A 125 3.13 -9.85 -6.01
CA ILE A 125 2.23 -8.99 -6.81
C ILE A 125 2.84 -7.65 -7.24
N TYR A 126 3.93 -7.18 -6.62
CA TYR A 126 4.50 -5.84 -6.86
C TYR A 126 6.01 -5.77 -7.13
N LYS A 127 6.75 -6.89 -7.19
CA LYS A 127 8.22 -6.90 -7.37
C LYS A 127 8.75 -5.96 -8.46
N ASN A 128 8.02 -5.82 -9.56
CA ASN A 128 8.45 -5.05 -10.73
C ASN A 128 8.13 -3.55 -10.63
N ASP A 129 7.39 -3.12 -9.60
CA ASP A 129 6.87 -1.76 -9.50
C ASP A 129 7.27 -1.03 -8.23
N ILE A 130 7.34 -1.73 -7.10
CA ILE A 130 7.58 -1.13 -5.80
C ILE A 130 8.94 -0.44 -5.76
N ALA A 131 8.95 0.79 -5.24
CA ALA A 131 10.14 1.62 -5.10
C ALA A 131 10.41 2.02 -3.64
N VAL A 132 9.36 2.08 -2.82
CA VAL A 132 9.45 2.47 -1.41
C VAL A 132 8.67 1.48 -0.56
N PHE A 133 9.31 0.95 0.48
CA PHE A 133 8.65 0.17 1.52
C PHE A 133 9.04 0.72 2.88
N GLY A 134 8.10 0.85 3.80
CA GLY A 134 8.42 1.52 5.06
C GLY A 134 7.46 1.27 6.20
N HIS A 135 8.00 1.30 7.41
CA HIS A 135 7.26 1.35 8.67
C HIS A 135 7.58 2.66 9.39
N PHE A 136 6.54 3.31 9.92
CA PHE A 136 6.65 4.46 10.80
C PHE A 136 6.16 4.10 12.20
N ASN A 137 6.60 4.87 13.18
CA ASN A 137 6.49 4.61 14.63
C ASN A 137 7.34 3.44 15.11
N LEU A 138 7.74 3.52 16.38
CA LEU A 138 8.40 2.43 17.07
C LEU A 138 7.35 1.33 17.34
N PRO A 139 7.59 0.09 16.90
CA PRO A 139 6.66 -0.99 17.15
C PRO A 139 6.59 -1.30 18.65
N LYS A 140 5.38 -1.46 19.18
CA LYS A 140 5.12 -1.88 20.56
C LYS A 140 5.04 -3.40 20.73
N VAL A 141 5.12 -4.13 19.63
CA VAL A 141 5.09 -5.60 19.62
C VAL A 141 6.33 -6.14 20.31
N ASP A 142 6.15 -7.13 21.19
CA ASP A 142 7.24 -7.76 21.93
C ASP A 142 8.21 -8.44 20.94
N LYS A 143 9.49 -8.06 21.00
CA LYS A 143 10.46 -8.44 19.96
C LYS A 143 11.35 -9.55 20.45
N SER A 144 11.47 -10.59 19.64
CA SER A 144 12.46 -11.63 19.89
C SER A 144 13.88 -11.10 19.72
N LYS A 145 14.77 -11.57 20.59
CA LYS A 145 16.21 -11.30 20.53
C LYS A 145 16.92 -12.14 19.47
N SER A 146 16.28 -13.19 18.94
CA SER A 146 16.86 -14.09 17.94
C SER A 146 16.91 -13.45 16.56
N PHE A 147 18.07 -13.49 15.89
CA PHE A 147 18.23 -12.93 14.54
C PHE A 147 17.28 -13.53 13.50
N HIS A 148 16.96 -14.83 13.63
CA HIS A 148 16.04 -15.51 12.71
C HIS A 148 14.59 -15.01 12.85
N GLU A 149 14.25 -14.40 13.99
CA GLU A 149 12.94 -13.84 14.27
C GLU A 149 12.92 -12.31 14.04
N ARG A 150 14.05 -11.72 13.63
CA ARG A 150 14.15 -10.29 13.27
C ARG A 150 13.79 -10.04 11.80
N ALA A 151 13.42 -8.80 11.52
CA ALA A 151 13.03 -8.30 10.20
C ALA A 151 14.14 -8.37 9.13
N ASP A 152 15.40 -8.58 9.52
CA ASP A 152 16.57 -8.58 8.65
C ASP A 152 16.40 -9.46 7.40
N SER A 153 16.03 -10.72 7.59
CA SER A 153 15.89 -11.69 6.49
C SER A 153 14.77 -11.29 5.52
N THR A 154 13.67 -10.77 6.05
CA THR A 154 12.52 -10.27 5.28
C THR A 154 12.87 -9.02 4.48
N LEU A 155 13.65 -8.10 5.05
CA LEU A 155 14.11 -6.90 4.36
C LEU A 155 15.10 -7.23 3.24
N LEU A 156 16.03 -8.16 3.48
CA LEU A 156 16.96 -8.64 2.45
C LEU A 156 16.22 -9.33 1.30
N LEU A 157 15.19 -10.11 1.61
CA LEU A 157 14.32 -10.73 0.61
C LEU A 157 13.69 -9.65 -0.30
N LEU A 158 13.12 -8.60 0.28
CA LEU A 158 12.53 -7.49 -0.48
C LEU A 158 13.57 -6.80 -1.36
N CYS A 159 14.74 -6.44 -0.81
CA CYS A 159 15.82 -5.83 -1.58
C CYS A 159 16.28 -6.70 -2.75
N ARG A 160 16.40 -8.00 -2.54
CA ARG A 160 16.90 -8.93 -3.56
C ARG A 160 15.89 -9.18 -4.67
N LEU A 161 14.61 -9.26 -4.34
CA LEU A 161 13.57 -9.69 -5.28
C LEU A 161 12.82 -8.52 -5.95
N CYS A 162 12.89 -7.31 -5.37
CA CYS A 162 12.24 -6.11 -5.91
C CYS A 162 13.29 -5.15 -6.52
N PRO A 163 13.64 -5.27 -7.81
CA PRO A 163 14.75 -4.53 -8.42
C PRO A 163 14.61 -3.01 -8.46
N LYS A 164 13.38 -2.48 -8.27
CA LYS A 164 13.11 -1.03 -8.26
C LYS A 164 13.05 -0.45 -6.84
N LEU A 165 13.20 -1.27 -5.81
CA LEU A 165 13.16 -0.84 -4.42
C LEU A 165 14.42 -0.01 -4.11
N THR A 166 14.24 1.30 -3.96
CA THR A 166 15.34 2.24 -3.69
C THR A 166 15.30 2.78 -2.27
N THR A 167 14.15 2.71 -1.60
CA THR A 167 13.95 3.30 -0.27
C THR A 167 13.32 2.31 0.68
N LEU A 168 14.01 2.10 1.81
CA LEU A 168 13.51 1.38 2.98
C LEU A 168 13.42 2.32 4.17
N ILE A 169 12.27 2.36 4.85
CA ILE A 169 12.08 3.10 6.10
C ILE A 169 11.85 2.08 7.20
N ILE A 170 12.80 1.95 8.12
CA ILE A 170 12.79 0.91 9.14
C ILE A 170 12.86 1.56 10.52
N THR A 171 11.90 1.26 11.38
CA THR A 171 11.85 1.69 12.79
C THR A 171 12.15 0.55 13.76
N GLU A 172 12.63 -0.58 13.23
CA GLU A 172 12.96 -1.79 13.98
C GLU A 172 14.47 -1.95 14.20
N TRP A 173 14.84 -2.86 15.10
CA TRP A 173 16.24 -3.21 15.31
C TRP A 173 16.70 -4.09 14.15
N ILE A 174 17.70 -3.60 13.43
CA ILE A 174 18.31 -4.27 12.29
C ILE A 174 19.79 -4.46 12.58
N SER A 175 20.33 -5.60 12.17
CA SER A 175 21.77 -5.86 12.21
C SER A 175 22.48 -4.90 11.27
N THR A 176 23.61 -4.36 11.71
CA THR A 176 24.49 -3.55 10.85
C THR A 176 25.00 -4.35 9.65
N THR A 177 25.19 -5.67 9.79
CA THR A 177 25.58 -6.56 8.69
C THR A 177 24.52 -6.63 7.59
N THR A 178 23.25 -6.39 7.91
CA THR A 178 22.16 -6.36 6.94
C THR A 178 22.18 -5.09 6.07
N LEU A 179 22.83 -4.03 6.57
CA LEU A 179 22.91 -2.73 5.89
C LEU A 179 24.15 -2.59 5.00
N LEU A 180 25.15 -3.46 5.15
CA LEU A 180 26.43 -3.45 4.45
C LEU A 180 26.39 -4.40 3.24
#